data_AF-A0A6I3FME9-F1
#
_entry.id   AF-A0A6I3FME9-F1
#
_cell.length_a   1.000
_cell.length_b   1.000
_cell.length_c   1.000
_cell.angle_alpha   90.00
_cell.angle_beta   90.00
_cell.angle_gamma   90.00
#
_symmetry.space_group_name_H-M   'P 1'
#
loop_
_entity.id
_entity.type
_entity.pdbx_description
1 polymer ?
#
loop_
_entity_poly.entity_id
_entity_poly.type
_entity_poly.pdbx_seq_one_letter_code
_entity_poly.pdbx_strand_id
1 'polypeptide(L)'
;MGFLFWKKKDKAVPAPEVEVVPEVPVEKPKRPFFLKPKPKAEPKPEPEVEELPEPILEVPKPEVVPEPVSEPEPEKVEVVLPKRSFAKGIKSLFTRIKFDPENLDELEDVLIQADFGVDAAEAIVTEVKLRAKKSGASSEVELKKILADLISENLERNDKELNLSSGQLPYVVLVVGVNGVGKTTTIGKLAKYLGEAGSRVVIAAADTFRAAAVEQIATWSERAGATLVRPKTEGQAPASVAFEG
;
A
#
# COMPACT_ATOMS: atom_id res chain seq x y z
N MET A 1 14.55 37.03 74.47
CA MET A 1 14.35 35.61 74.15
C MET A 1 14.37 35.49 72.63
N GLY A 2 15.50 35.06 72.08
CA GLY A 2 15.71 34.96 70.63
C GLY A 2 15.33 33.58 70.12
N PHE A 3 14.78 33.51 68.91
CA PHE A 3 14.70 32.28 68.13
C PHE A 3 15.41 32.49 66.79
N LEU A 4 16.28 31.52 66.52
CA LEU A 4 17.33 31.51 65.52
C LEU A 4 16.78 30.95 64.20
N PHE A 5 16.91 31.71 63.12
CA PHE A 5 16.60 31.28 61.75
C PHE A 5 17.78 30.48 61.18
N TRP A 6 17.55 29.26 60.71
CA TRP A 6 18.55 28.50 59.94
C TRP A 6 18.19 28.49 58.46
N LYS A 7 19.03 29.17 57.66
CA LYS A 7 19.02 29.16 56.20
C LYS A 7 19.90 27.99 55.72
N LYS A 8 19.30 26.99 55.09
CA LYS A 8 20.03 25.86 54.49
C LYS A 8 20.64 26.31 53.15
N LYS A 9 21.96 26.18 53.01
CA LYS A 9 22.73 26.48 51.79
C LYS A 9 22.48 25.41 50.72
N ASP A 10 22.38 25.87 49.48
CA ASP A 10 22.23 25.08 48.26
C ASP A 10 23.35 24.05 48.09
N LYS A 11 22.98 22.80 47.84
CA LYS A 11 23.88 21.79 47.26
C LYS A 11 23.52 21.67 45.78
N ALA A 12 24.40 22.18 44.93
CA ALA A 12 24.36 21.94 43.49
C ALA A 12 24.47 20.43 43.22
N VAL A 13 23.51 19.89 42.48
CA VAL A 13 23.56 18.54 41.92
C VAL A 13 24.46 18.61 40.67
N PRO A 14 25.50 17.77 40.53
CA PRO A 14 26.33 17.77 39.34
C PRO A 14 25.52 17.29 38.12
N ALA A 15 25.75 17.93 36.97
CA ALA A 15 25.20 17.53 35.68
C ALA A 15 25.72 16.13 35.27
N PRO A 16 24.93 15.33 34.53
CA PRO A 16 25.42 14.05 34.02
C PRO A 16 26.56 14.29 33.01
N GLU A 17 27.66 13.56 33.19
CA GLU A 17 28.76 13.47 32.24
C GLU A 17 28.25 12.90 30.91
N VAL A 18 28.50 13.62 29.82
CA VAL A 18 28.28 13.14 28.46
C VAL A 18 29.47 12.27 28.09
N GLU A 19 29.24 10.97 27.92
CA GLU A 19 30.21 10.07 27.30
C GLU A 19 30.51 10.56 25.88
N VAL A 20 31.76 10.99 25.67
CA VAL A 20 32.28 11.32 24.35
C VAL A 20 32.54 10.01 23.60
N VAL A 21 31.64 9.67 22.69
CA VAL A 21 31.87 8.60 21.71
C VAL A 21 33.02 9.04 20.80
N PRO A 22 34.05 8.20 20.56
CA PRO A 22 35.17 8.57 19.70
C PRO A 22 34.69 8.78 18.26
N GLU A 23 35.08 9.90 17.65
CA GLU A 23 34.87 10.17 16.23
C GLU A 23 35.60 9.13 15.38
N VAL A 24 34.83 8.33 14.65
CA VAL A 24 35.35 7.46 13.59
C VAL A 24 35.78 8.37 12.42
N PRO A 25 37.02 8.25 11.89
CA PRO A 25 37.44 9.06 10.75
C PRO A 25 36.55 8.77 9.54
N VAL A 26 35.78 9.77 9.11
CA VAL A 26 35.01 9.70 7.86
C VAL A 26 36.00 9.79 6.70
N GLU A 27 36.25 8.65 6.05
CA GLU A 27 37.00 8.59 4.79
C GLU A 27 36.24 9.41 3.73
N LYS A 28 36.90 10.43 3.18
CA LYS A 28 36.32 11.27 2.12
C LYS A 28 35.98 10.36 0.92
N PRO A 29 34.78 10.46 0.33
CA PRO A 29 34.46 9.68 -0.86
C PRO A 29 35.44 10.06 -1.98
N LYS A 30 36.11 9.04 -2.53
CA LYS A 30 36.92 9.18 -3.74
C LYS A 30 36.03 9.73 -4.85
N ARG A 31 36.43 10.87 -5.43
CA ARG A 31 35.75 11.50 -6.58
C ARG A 31 35.54 10.46 -7.68
N PRO A 32 34.37 10.42 -8.34
CA PRO A 32 34.21 9.60 -9.52
C PRO A 32 35.18 10.08 -10.60
N PHE A 33 35.79 9.11 -11.25
CA PHE A 33 36.71 9.25 -12.37
C PHE A 33 35.98 9.99 -13.51
N PHE A 34 36.45 11.19 -13.89
CA PHE A 34 35.99 11.87 -15.10
C PHE A 34 36.46 11.05 -16.31
N LEU A 35 35.56 10.32 -16.95
CA LEU A 35 35.75 9.89 -18.32
C LEU A 35 35.76 11.14 -19.20
N LYS A 36 36.89 11.40 -19.87
CA LYS A 36 37.02 12.47 -20.85
C LYS A 36 35.91 12.32 -21.92
N PRO A 37 35.19 13.39 -22.29
CA PRO A 37 34.28 13.33 -23.42
C PRO A 37 35.07 13.04 -24.70
N LYS A 38 34.60 12.07 -25.50
CA LYS A 38 35.11 11.82 -26.85
C LYS A 38 34.91 13.07 -27.71
N PRO A 39 35.84 13.36 -28.65
CA PRO A 39 35.78 14.57 -29.48
C PRO A 39 34.49 14.62 -30.32
N LYS A 40 33.94 15.82 -30.42
CA LYS A 40 32.78 16.23 -31.19
C LYS A 40 33.08 16.03 -32.69
N ALA A 41 32.26 15.26 -33.39
CA ALA A 41 32.32 15.17 -34.85
C ALA A 41 31.86 16.50 -35.45
N GLU A 42 32.63 17.01 -36.42
CA GLU A 42 32.31 18.18 -37.24
C GLU A 42 31.09 17.92 -38.14
N PRO A 43 30.30 18.95 -38.48
CA PRO A 43 29.14 18.79 -39.34
C PRO A 43 29.57 18.54 -40.79
N LYS A 44 29.04 17.48 -41.39
CA LYS A 44 29.18 17.15 -42.80
C LYS A 44 28.05 17.87 -43.57
N PRO A 45 28.32 18.48 -44.75
CA PRO A 45 27.32 19.28 -45.47
C PRO A 45 26.14 18.41 -45.94
N GLU A 46 24.93 18.96 -45.80
CA GLU A 46 23.70 18.38 -46.35
C GLU A 46 23.73 18.42 -47.88
N PRO A 47 23.23 17.38 -48.57
CA PRO A 47 23.04 17.42 -50.01
C PRO A 47 21.84 18.30 -50.37
N GLU A 48 22.05 19.17 -51.34
CA GLU A 48 21.07 19.97 -52.06
C GLU A 48 20.03 19.05 -52.71
N VAL A 49 18.77 19.16 -52.31
CA VAL A 49 17.67 18.37 -52.88
C VAL A 49 17.16 19.10 -54.12
N GLU A 50 17.37 18.48 -55.27
CA GLU A 50 16.79 18.82 -56.57
C GLU A 50 15.26 18.93 -56.48
N GLU A 51 14.70 20.07 -56.90
CA GLU A 51 13.26 20.26 -57.08
C GLU A 51 12.76 19.40 -58.25
N LEU A 52 11.94 18.39 -57.94
CA LEU A 52 11.10 17.69 -58.91
C LEU A 52 9.67 18.25 -58.85
N PRO A 53 8.96 18.36 -59.99
CA PRO A 53 7.77 19.20 -60.13
C PRO A 53 6.56 18.68 -59.34
N GLU A 54 5.80 19.63 -58.78
CA GLU A 54 4.58 19.38 -58.02
C GLU A 54 3.50 18.66 -58.85
N PRO A 55 2.85 17.60 -58.32
CA PRO A 55 1.65 17.06 -58.92
C PRO A 55 0.47 17.98 -58.63
N ILE A 56 -0.24 18.38 -59.70
CA ILE A 56 -1.52 19.09 -59.64
C ILE A 56 -2.52 18.20 -58.90
N LEU A 57 -2.91 18.58 -57.68
CA LEU A 57 -4.07 18.02 -57.00
C LEU A 57 -5.31 18.81 -57.42
N GLU A 58 -6.20 18.15 -58.16
CA GLU A 58 -7.56 18.61 -58.40
C GLU A 58 -8.24 18.93 -57.07
N VAL A 59 -8.81 20.14 -56.95
CA VAL A 59 -9.60 20.54 -55.79
C VAL A 59 -10.95 19.81 -55.84
N PRO A 60 -11.28 18.90 -54.90
CA PRO A 60 -12.63 18.42 -54.78
C PRO A 60 -13.49 19.49 -54.09
N LYS A 61 -14.67 19.69 -54.65
CA LYS A 61 -15.76 20.55 -54.20
C LYS A 61 -16.09 20.28 -52.71
N PRO A 62 -16.40 21.29 -51.88
CA PRO A 62 -16.63 21.08 -50.46
C PRO A 62 -17.89 20.25 -50.23
N GLU A 63 -17.70 19.04 -49.70
CA GLU A 63 -18.74 18.23 -49.08
C GLU A 63 -19.15 18.85 -47.74
N VAL A 64 -20.46 18.86 -47.51
CA VAL A 64 -21.10 19.40 -46.31
C VAL A 64 -20.59 18.64 -45.08
N VAL A 65 -19.94 19.37 -44.16
CA VAL A 65 -19.56 18.85 -42.84
C VAL A 65 -20.85 18.56 -42.07
N PRO A 66 -21.15 17.31 -41.67
CA PRO A 66 -22.23 17.07 -40.73
C PRO A 66 -21.83 17.63 -39.36
N GLU A 67 -22.77 18.29 -38.68
CA GLU A 67 -22.61 18.82 -37.33
C GLU A 67 -22.09 17.74 -36.36
N PRO A 68 -21.29 18.12 -35.34
CA PRO A 68 -20.71 17.16 -34.41
C PRO A 68 -21.82 16.48 -33.61
N VAL A 69 -22.01 15.19 -33.85
CA VAL A 69 -22.84 14.32 -33.02
C VAL A 69 -22.17 14.24 -31.66
N SER A 70 -22.85 14.76 -30.64
CA SER A 70 -22.43 14.64 -29.23
C SER A 70 -22.24 13.17 -28.88
N GLU A 71 -21.02 12.77 -28.55
CA GLU A 71 -20.77 11.48 -27.92
C GLU A 71 -21.56 11.41 -26.60
N PRO A 72 -22.38 10.38 -26.37
CA PRO A 72 -23.08 10.24 -25.10
C PRO A 72 -22.03 10.01 -24.01
N GLU A 73 -22.07 10.83 -22.95
CA GLU A 73 -21.28 10.59 -21.74
C GLU A 73 -21.46 9.13 -21.31
N PRO A 74 -20.39 8.39 -20.98
CA PRO A 74 -20.52 7.01 -20.56
C PRO A 74 -21.37 6.98 -19.30
N GLU A 75 -22.59 6.45 -19.46
CA GLU A 75 -23.53 6.25 -18.37
C GLU A 75 -22.80 5.46 -17.28
N LYS A 76 -22.66 6.08 -16.10
CA LYS A 76 -22.01 5.46 -14.94
C LYS A 76 -22.90 4.32 -14.48
N VAL A 77 -22.74 3.17 -15.12
CA VAL A 77 -23.30 1.91 -14.63
C VAL A 77 -22.71 1.74 -13.24
N GLU A 78 -23.56 1.76 -12.22
CA GLU A 78 -23.17 1.33 -10.89
C GLU A 78 -22.66 -0.11 -11.02
N VAL A 79 -21.35 -0.24 -11.02
CA VAL A 79 -20.71 -1.53 -10.84
C VAL A 79 -21.04 -1.93 -9.43
N VAL A 80 -22.14 -2.68 -9.27
CA VAL A 80 -22.40 -3.47 -8.09
C VAL A 80 -21.15 -4.31 -7.90
N LEU A 81 -20.32 -3.92 -6.94
CA LEU A 81 -19.13 -4.69 -6.60
C LEU A 81 -19.63 -6.11 -6.38
N PRO A 82 -19.11 -7.11 -7.11
CA PRO A 82 -19.43 -8.49 -6.80
C PRO A 82 -19.14 -8.62 -5.31
N LYS A 83 -20.12 -9.05 -4.50
CA LYS A 83 -19.91 -9.34 -3.09
C LYS A 83 -18.70 -10.25 -3.06
N ARG A 84 -17.52 -9.69 -2.75
CA ARG A 84 -16.25 -10.40 -2.93
C ARG A 84 -16.36 -11.60 -2.04
N SER A 85 -16.48 -12.77 -2.65
CA SER A 85 -16.82 -13.98 -1.94
C SER A 85 -15.55 -14.56 -1.32
N PHE A 86 -14.98 -13.82 -0.37
CA PHE A 86 -14.04 -14.38 0.60
C PHE A 86 -14.62 -15.67 1.18
N ALA A 87 -15.92 -15.67 1.45
CA ALA A 87 -16.71 -16.84 1.81
C ALA A 87 -16.63 -18.00 0.79
N LYS A 88 -16.54 -17.77 -0.53
CA LYS A 88 -16.41 -18.85 -1.53
C LYS A 88 -15.00 -19.45 -1.56
N GLY A 89 -13.98 -18.63 -1.37
CA GLY A 89 -12.58 -19.08 -1.25
C GLY A 89 -12.40 -19.96 -0.01
N ILE A 90 -12.86 -19.47 1.14
CA ILE A 90 -12.88 -20.23 2.39
C ILE A 90 -13.73 -21.50 2.24
N LYS A 91 -14.94 -21.40 1.68
CA LYS A 91 -15.80 -22.57 1.47
C LYS A 91 -15.14 -23.62 0.57
N SER A 92 -14.35 -23.19 -0.43
CA SER A 92 -13.56 -24.10 -1.27
C SER A 92 -12.48 -24.86 -0.49
N LEU A 93 -11.88 -24.24 0.53
CA LEU A 93 -10.94 -24.92 1.44
C LEU A 93 -11.68 -26.02 2.21
N PHE A 94 -12.80 -25.69 2.84
CA PHE A 94 -13.63 -26.64 3.59
C PHE A 94 -14.27 -27.76 2.74
N THR A 95 -14.35 -27.61 1.42
CA THR A 95 -14.76 -28.69 0.51
C THR A 95 -13.61 -29.59 0.04
N ARG A 96 -12.37 -29.11 0.08
CA ARG A 96 -11.18 -29.90 -0.32
C ARG A 96 -10.61 -30.69 0.84
N ILE A 97 -10.78 -30.20 2.06
CA ILE A 97 -10.37 -30.91 3.27
C ILE A 97 -11.29 -32.12 3.46
N LYS A 98 -10.70 -33.32 3.43
CA LYS A 98 -11.33 -34.51 3.98
C LYS A 98 -11.11 -34.49 5.48
N PHE A 99 -12.20 -34.40 6.24
CA PHE A 99 -12.12 -34.56 7.69
C PHE A 99 -12.39 -36.01 8.02
N ASP A 100 -11.31 -36.79 8.05
CA ASP A 100 -11.35 -38.14 8.60
C ASP A 100 -11.00 -38.08 10.10
N PRO A 101 -11.90 -38.51 11.00
CA PRO A 101 -11.61 -38.60 12.42
C PRO A 101 -10.42 -39.52 12.74
N GLU A 102 -10.13 -40.50 11.89
CA GLU A 102 -9.03 -41.45 12.04
C GLU A 102 -7.72 -40.94 11.41
N ASN A 103 -7.78 -39.97 10.49
CA ASN A 103 -6.61 -39.44 9.81
C ASN A 103 -6.67 -37.91 9.60
N LEU A 104 -6.39 -37.16 10.68
CA LEU A 104 -6.27 -35.70 10.63
C LEU A 104 -4.91 -35.23 10.08
N ASP A 105 -4.01 -36.12 9.66
CA ASP A 105 -2.74 -35.73 9.02
C ASP A 105 -2.99 -35.23 7.59
N GLU A 106 -4.02 -35.75 6.90
CA GLU A 106 -4.48 -35.20 5.61
C GLU A 106 -4.99 -33.75 5.73
N LEU A 107 -5.53 -33.35 6.88
CA LEU A 107 -5.95 -31.97 7.12
C LEU A 107 -4.74 -31.02 7.12
N GLU A 108 -3.60 -31.45 7.64
CA GLU A 108 -2.36 -30.65 7.69
C GLU A 108 -1.87 -30.33 6.28
N ASP A 109 -1.74 -31.36 5.43
CA ASP A 109 -1.33 -31.20 4.03
C ASP A 109 -2.24 -30.24 3.27
N VAL A 110 -3.55 -30.32 3.50
CA VAL A 110 -4.51 -29.43 2.85
C VAL A 110 -4.38 -27.99 3.35
N LEU A 111 -4.10 -27.77 4.64
CA LEU A 111 -3.86 -26.43 5.18
C LEU A 111 -2.55 -25.83 4.63
N ILE A 112 -1.50 -26.64 4.47
CA ILE A 112 -0.25 -26.21 3.84
C ILE A 112 -0.49 -25.82 2.37
N GLN A 113 -1.24 -26.63 1.61
CA GLN A 113 -1.63 -26.30 0.23
C GLN A 113 -2.54 -25.06 0.13
N ALA A 114 -3.14 -24.63 1.25
CA ALA A 114 -3.98 -23.46 1.36
C ALA A 114 -3.24 -22.20 1.84
N ASP A 115 -1.90 -22.20 1.79
CA ASP A 115 -1.02 -21.09 2.18
C ASP A 115 -1.03 -20.72 3.68
N PHE A 116 -1.43 -21.64 4.57
CA PHE A 116 -1.31 -21.39 6.02
C PHE A 116 0.15 -21.46 6.52
N GLY A 117 1.01 -22.19 5.82
CA GLY A 117 2.37 -22.50 6.27
C GLY A 117 2.42 -23.68 7.25
N VAL A 118 3.60 -24.26 7.43
CA VAL A 118 3.81 -25.51 8.19
C VAL A 118 3.45 -25.32 9.67
N ASP A 119 4.06 -24.33 10.33
CA ASP A 119 3.87 -24.10 11.77
C ASP A 119 2.40 -23.84 12.14
N ALA A 120 1.70 -23.06 11.33
CA ALA A 120 0.29 -22.77 11.56
C ALA A 120 -0.59 -23.99 11.30
N ALA A 121 -0.31 -24.77 10.24
CA ALA A 121 -1.06 -25.98 9.94
C ALA A 121 -0.92 -27.03 11.07
N GLU A 122 0.31 -27.28 11.53
CA GLU A 122 0.58 -28.21 12.63
C GLU A 122 -0.13 -27.78 13.93
N ALA A 123 -0.05 -26.49 14.28
CA ALA A 123 -0.71 -25.94 15.46
C ALA A 123 -2.24 -26.07 15.39
N ILE A 124 -2.83 -25.75 14.23
CA ILE A 124 -4.27 -25.87 13.97
C ILE A 124 -4.72 -27.33 14.11
N VAL A 125 -4.02 -28.28 13.47
CA VAL A 125 -4.39 -29.71 13.49
C VAL A 125 -4.28 -30.29 14.90
N THR A 126 -3.23 -29.95 15.63
CA THR A 126 -3.03 -30.38 17.02
C THR A 126 -4.19 -29.96 17.91
N GLU A 127 -4.61 -28.70 17.80
CA GLU A 127 -5.71 -28.17 18.60
C GLU A 127 -7.07 -28.72 18.15
N VAL A 128 -7.28 -28.95 16.85
CA VAL A 128 -8.48 -29.65 16.34
C VAL A 128 -8.56 -31.07 16.92
N LYS A 129 -7.47 -31.85 16.88
CA LYS A 129 -7.37 -33.20 17.49
C LYS A 129 -7.76 -33.16 18.96
N LEU A 130 -7.22 -32.19 19.71
CA LEU A 130 -7.49 -32.02 21.14
C LEU A 130 -8.97 -31.70 21.42
N ARG A 131 -9.53 -30.72 20.71
CA ARG A 131 -10.94 -30.30 20.88
C ARG A 131 -11.92 -31.39 20.44
N ALA A 132 -11.61 -32.13 19.38
CA ALA A 132 -12.42 -33.25 18.93
C ALA A 132 -12.47 -34.35 19.99
N LYS A 133 -11.31 -34.75 20.53
CA LYS A 133 -11.23 -35.75 21.61
C LYS A 133 -11.97 -35.29 22.87
N LYS A 134 -11.89 -34.01 23.23
CA LYS A 134 -12.55 -33.44 24.41
C LYS A 134 -14.07 -33.38 24.27
N SER A 135 -14.57 -33.08 23.07
CA SER A 135 -16.00 -32.96 22.78
C SER A 135 -16.66 -34.28 22.36
N GLY A 136 -15.87 -35.30 22.02
CA GLY A 136 -16.37 -36.54 21.43
C GLY A 136 -16.79 -36.38 19.97
N ALA A 137 -16.37 -35.30 19.31
CA ALA A 137 -16.69 -35.04 17.91
C ALA A 137 -16.03 -36.09 17.01
N SER A 138 -16.86 -36.76 16.20
CA SER A 138 -16.41 -37.79 15.27
C SER A 138 -17.06 -37.66 13.89
N SER A 139 -17.94 -36.67 13.70
CA SER A 139 -18.50 -36.39 12.38
C SER A 139 -17.68 -35.30 11.67
N GLU A 140 -17.64 -35.38 10.34
CA GLU A 140 -17.04 -34.35 9.48
C GLU A 140 -17.60 -32.95 9.77
N VAL A 141 -18.90 -32.86 10.06
CA VAL A 141 -19.58 -31.59 10.35
C VAL A 141 -19.07 -30.97 11.65
N GLU A 142 -18.88 -31.78 12.69
CA GLU A 142 -18.35 -31.31 13.98
C GLU A 142 -16.89 -30.89 13.87
N LEU A 143 -16.06 -31.67 13.16
CA LEU A 143 -14.65 -31.34 12.93
C LEU A 143 -14.50 -30.04 12.12
N LYS A 144 -15.35 -29.84 11.10
CA LYS A 144 -15.42 -28.58 10.34
C LYS A 144 -15.77 -27.40 11.22
N LYS A 145 -16.72 -27.58 12.14
CA LYS A 145 -17.11 -26.54 13.09
C LYS A 145 -15.96 -26.20 14.02
N ILE A 146 -15.30 -27.20 14.60
CA ILE A 146 -14.13 -27.01 15.48
C ILE A 146 -13.03 -26.23 14.74
N LEU A 147 -12.72 -26.59 13.49
CA LEU A 147 -11.73 -25.87 12.70
C LEU A 147 -12.15 -24.41 12.43
N ALA A 148 -13.41 -24.18 12.06
CA ALA A 148 -13.92 -22.84 11.79
C ALA A 148 -13.90 -21.94 13.03
N ASP A 149 -14.32 -22.47 14.18
CA ASP A 149 -14.28 -21.77 15.47
C ASP A 149 -12.84 -21.43 15.84
N LEU A 150 -11.92 -22.39 15.68
CA LEU A 150 -10.50 -22.19 15.94
C LEU A 150 -9.86 -21.13 15.05
N ILE A 151 -10.11 -21.17 13.74
CA ILE A 151 -9.58 -20.14 12.82
C ILE A 151 -10.15 -18.76 13.20
N SER A 152 -11.44 -18.70 13.55
CA SER A 152 -12.09 -17.45 13.94
C SER A 152 -11.49 -16.89 15.24
N GLU A 153 -11.26 -17.72 16.24
CA GLU A 153 -10.60 -17.35 17.50
C GLU A 153 -9.18 -16.84 17.26
N ASN A 154 -8.40 -17.48 16.39
CA ASN A 154 -7.04 -17.05 16.06
C ASN A 154 -6.98 -15.73 15.28
N LEU A 155 -8.01 -15.43 14.48
CA LEU A 155 -8.12 -14.16 13.76
C LEU A 155 -8.71 -13.03 14.60
N GLU A 156 -9.27 -13.36 15.77
CA GLU A 156 -9.90 -12.38 16.65
C GLU A 156 -8.84 -11.56 17.39
N ARG A 157 -8.83 -10.26 17.13
CA ARG A 157 -7.88 -9.31 17.73
C ARG A 157 -8.60 -8.01 18.10
N ASN A 158 -8.32 -7.49 19.29
CA ASN A 158 -8.94 -6.26 19.80
C ASN A 158 -8.60 -5.00 18.97
N ASP A 159 -7.53 -5.07 18.18
CA ASP A 159 -7.00 -3.99 17.34
C ASP A 159 -7.19 -4.27 15.83
N LYS A 160 -8.16 -5.13 15.47
CA LYS A 160 -8.44 -5.48 14.05
C LYS A 160 -9.10 -4.35 13.25
N GLU A 161 -9.69 -3.38 13.94
CA GLU A 161 -10.38 -2.24 13.32
C GLU A 161 -9.43 -1.10 12.98
N LEU A 162 -9.78 -0.32 11.95
CA LEU A 162 -9.07 0.93 11.66
C LEU A 162 -9.35 1.93 12.79
N ASN A 163 -8.35 2.20 13.62
CA ASN A 163 -8.52 3.05 14.80
C ASN A 163 -8.67 4.53 14.43
N LEU A 164 -9.92 4.97 14.28
CA LEU A 164 -10.31 6.36 14.05
C LEU A 164 -11.14 6.93 15.23
N SER A 165 -10.87 6.44 16.44
CA SER A 165 -11.71 6.70 17.62
C SER A 165 -11.21 7.80 18.57
N SER A 166 -9.97 8.28 18.40
CA SER A 166 -9.35 9.25 19.32
C SER A 166 -9.98 10.65 19.30
N GLY A 167 -10.70 10.99 18.23
CA GLY A 167 -11.24 12.34 17.97
C GLY A 167 -10.17 13.38 17.65
N GLN A 168 -8.89 13.01 17.66
CA GLN A 168 -7.77 13.89 17.34
C GLN A 168 -7.48 13.81 15.85
N LEU A 169 -7.76 14.91 15.15
CA LEU A 169 -7.51 15.05 13.71
C LEU A 169 -6.20 15.80 13.45
N PRO A 170 -5.47 15.48 12.37
CA PRO A 170 -5.77 14.44 11.38
C PRO A 170 -5.34 13.03 11.82
N TYR A 171 -6.04 12.00 11.34
CA TYR A 171 -5.52 10.63 11.37
C TYR A 171 -4.53 10.43 10.22
N VAL A 172 -3.28 10.11 10.56
CA VAL A 172 -2.22 9.92 9.56
C VAL A 172 -2.02 8.42 9.30
N VAL A 173 -2.22 8.01 8.04
CA VAL A 173 -2.06 6.62 7.60
C VAL A 173 -0.91 6.53 6.61
N LEU A 174 0.18 5.88 7.02
CA LEU A 174 1.32 5.60 6.14
C LEU A 174 1.17 4.21 5.52
N VAL A 175 1.04 4.17 4.18
CA VAL A 175 0.94 2.91 3.44
C VAL A 175 2.31 2.50 2.89
N VAL A 176 2.82 1.36 3.36
CA VAL A 176 4.12 0.81 2.98
C VAL A 176 3.99 -0.55 2.28
N GLY A 177 5.04 -0.96 1.56
CA GLY A 177 5.11 -2.26 0.90
C GLY A 177 5.89 -2.22 -0.42
N VAL A 178 6.16 -3.39 -1.00
CA VAL A 178 6.91 -3.51 -2.26
C VAL A 178 6.08 -3.11 -3.49
N ASN A 179 6.71 -3.00 -4.65
CA ASN A 179 6.01 -2.65 -5.89
C ASN A 179 5.06 -3.78 -6.33
N GLY A 180 3.91 -3.43 -6.90
CA GLY A 180 2.96 -4.40 -7.45
C GLY A 180 1.92 -4.97 -6.46
N VAL A 181 2.08 -4.84 -5.14
CA VAL A 181 1.13 -5.39 -4.14
C VAL A 181 -0.19 -4.61 -4.02
N GLY A 182 -0.40 -3.59 -4.85
CA GLY A 182 -1.65 -2.83 -4.89
C GLY A 182 -1.74 -1.62 -3.95
N LYS A 183 -0.63 -1.09 -3.42
CA LYS A 183 -0.61 0.09 -2.52
C LYS A 183 -1.45 1.27 -3.00
N THR A 184 -1.19 1.77 -4.20
CA THR A 184 -1.90 2.91 -4.81
C THR A 184 -3.40 2.66 -4.92
N THR A 185 -3.77 1.45 -5.31
CA THR A 185 -5.18 1.00 -5.38
C THR A 185 -5.82 0.95 -3.99
N THR A 186 -5.09 0.48 -2.98
CA THR A 186 -5.59 0.44 -1.59
C THR A 186 -5.77 1.85 -1.03
N ILE A 187 -4.85 2.78 -1.28
CA ILE A 187 -4.99 4.19 -0.88
C ILE A 187 -6.24 4.79 -1.50
N GLY A 188 -6.46 4.61 -2.81
CA GLY A 188 -7.65 5.13 -3.48
C GLY A 188 -8.96 4.55 -2.95
N LYS A 189 -9.01 3.24 -2.67
CA LYS A 189 -10.16 2.58 -2.04
C LYS A 189 -10.43 3.11 -0.64
N LEU A 190 -9.37 3.26 0.17
CA LEU A 190 -9.48 3.79 1.52
C LEU A 190 -9.96 5.24 1.51
N ALA A 191 -9.43 6.07 0.60
CA ALA A 191 -9.85 7.45 0.43
C ALA A 191 -11.33 7.55 0.07
N LYS A 192 -11.80 6.73 -0.89
CA LYS A 192 -13.22 6.67 -1.25
C LYS A 192 -14.09 6.22 -0.07
N TYR A 193 -13.70 5.15 0.63
CA TYR A 193 -14.43 4.64 1.79
C TYR A 193 -14.57 5.70 2.91
N LEU A 194 -13.49 6.42 3.22
CA LEU A 194 -13.50 7.48 4.22
C LEU A 194 -14.31 8.70 3.75
N GLY A 195 -14.21 9.06 2.48
CA GLY A 195 -15.01 10.14 1.87
C GLY A 195 -16.51 9.85 1.89
N GLU A 196 -16.91 8.61 1.58
CA GLU A 196 -18.31 8.15 1.68
C GLU A 196 -18.82 8.17 3.12
N ALA A 197 -17.93 7.97 4.10
CA ALA A 197 -18.22 8.13 5.53
C ALA A 197 -18.19 9.60 6.00
N GLY A 198 -18.07 10.57 5.10
CA GLY A 198 -18.10 12.01 5.40
C GLY A 198 -16.78 12.61 5.87
N SER A 199 -15.66 11.87 5.80
CA SER A 199 -14.34 12.38 6.18
C SER A 199 -13.75 13.26 5.08
N ARG A 200 -13.03 14.31 5.47
CA ARG A 200 -12.15 15.05 4.54
C ARG A 200 -10.84 14.29 4.39
N VAL A 201 -10.51 13.88 3.17
CA VAL A 201 -9.31 13.09 2.88
C VAL A 201 -8.29 13.93 2.13
N VAL A 202 -7.05 13.90 2.62
CA VAL A 202 -5.87 14.43 1.95
C VAL A 202 -4.93 13.26 1.64
N ILE A 203 -4.39 13.23 0.42
CA ILE A 203 -3.43 12.23 -0.04
C ILE A 203 -2.12 12.94 -0.40
N ALA A 204 -1.05 12.58 0.30
CA ALA A 204 0.31 13.00 -0.06
C ALA A 204 0.97 11.96 -0.99
N ALA A 205 1.32 12.37 -2.21
CA ALA A 205 1.93 11.50 -3.21
C ALA A 205 3.44 11.28 -2.96
N ALA A 206 3.78 10.61 -1.85
CA ALA A 206 5.16 10.40 -1.41
C ALA A 206 5.94 9.30 -2.17
N ASP A 207 5.32 8.57 -3.12
CA ASP A 207 6.03 7.65 -4.04
C ASP A 207 6.69 8.48 -5.17
N THR A 208 7.72 9.26 -4.82
CA THR A 208 8.35 10.23 -5.72
C THR A 208 9.38 9.63 -6.67
N PHE A 209 9.76 8.37 -6.48
CA PHE A 209 10.68 7.65 -7.36
C PHE A 209 9.99 7.18 -8.64
N ARG A 210 8.68 6.91 -8.59
CA ARG A 210 7.90 6.39 -9.71
C ARG A 210 6.98 7.48 -10.24
N ALA A 211 7.38 8.19 -11.29
CA ALA A 211 6.55 9.24 -11.90
C ALA A 211 5.11 8.76 -12.22
N ALA A 212 4.97 7.55 -12.76
CA ALA A 212 3.66 6.95 -13.04
C ALA A 212 2.79 6.69 -11.78
N ALA A 213 3.40 6.52 -10.59
CA ALA A 213 2.66 6.34 -9.34
C ALA A 213 1.94 7.63 -8.92
N VAL A 214 2.54 8.79 -9.18
CA VAL A 214 1.93 10.11 -8.89
C VAL A 214 0.71 10.34 -9.78
N GLU A 215 0.79 10.04 -11.08
CA GLU A 215 -0.36 10.17 -11.98
C GLU A 215 -1.46 9.15 -11.65
N GLN A 216 -1.08 7.91 -11.31
CA GLN A 216 -2.03 6.89 -10.90
C GLN A 216 -2.78 7.29 -9.63
N ILE A 217 -2.08 7.78 -8.59
CA ILE A 217 -2.75 8.21 -7.36
C ILE A 217 -3.59 9.47 -7.60
N ALA A 218 -3.21 10.34 -8.53
CA ALA A 218 -4.02 11.49 -8.90
C ALA A 218 -5.39 11.10 -9.44
N THR A 219 -5.42 10.12 -10.34
CA THR A 219 -6.68 9.59 -10.90
C THR A 219 -7.55 8.99 -9.78
N TRP A 220 -6.94 8.28 -8.83
CA TRP A 220 -7.67 7.74 -7.67
C TRP A 220 -8.18 8.83 -6.72
N SER A 221 -7.41 9.90 -6.53
CA SER A 221 -7.76 11.02 -5.66
C SER A 221 -8.98 11.76 -6.20
N GLU A 222 -8.97 12.04 -7.51
CA GLU A 222 -10.12 12.65 -8.21
C GLU A 222 -11.38 11.78 -8.08
N ARG A 223 -11.27 10.47 -8.33
CA ARG A 223 -12.39 9.52 -8.19
C ARG A 223 -12.93 9.42 -6.77
N ALA A 224 -12.09 9.65 -5.76
CA ALA A 224 -12.45 9.62 -4.36
C ALA A 224 -12.92 11.00 -3.83
N GLY A 225 -12.80 12.08 -4.61
CA GLY A 225 -13.02 13.45 -4.14
C GLY A 225 -12.01 13.90 -3.08
N ALA A 226 -10.82 13.28 -3.05
CA ALA A 226 -9.77 13.58 -2.08
C ALA A 226 -8.85 14.71 -2.58
N THR A 227 -8.34 15.52 -1.65
CA THR A 227 -7.33 16.53 -1.95
C THR A 227 -5.97 15.87 -2.15
N LEU A 228 -5.26 16.20 -3.23
CA LEU A 228 -3.96 15.60 -3.55
C LEU A 228 -2.84 16.62 -3.37
N VAL A 229 -1.82 16.25 -2.60
CA VAL A 229 -0.53 16.95 -2.54
C VAL A 229 0.47 16.18 -3.40
N ARG A 230 0.92 16.83 -4.48
CA ARG A 230 1.90 16.29 -5.43
C ARG A 230 3.32 16.77 -5.09
N PRO A 231 4.37 16.01 -5.46
CA PRO A 231 5.71 16.58 -5.50
C PRO A 231 5.75 17.79 -6.45
N LYS A 232 6.42 18.87 -6.02
CA LYS A 232 6.65 20.11 -6.78
C LYS A 232 7.71 19.96 -7.85
N THR A 233 8.67 19.05 -7.62
CA THR A 233 9.76 18.76 -8.54
C THR A 233 9.95 17.26 -8.66
N GLU A 234 10.40 16.80 -9.83
CA GLU A 234 10.79 15.40 -10.02
C GLU A 234 11.90 15.04 -9.01
N GLY A 235 11.76 13.88 -8.36
CA GLY A 235 12.71 13.44 -7.33
C GLY A 235 12.68 14.25 -6.02
N GLN A 236 11.65 15.06 -5.75
CA GLN A 236 11.46 15.69 -4.43
C GLN A 236 11.51 14.62 -3.33
N ALA A 237 12.11 14.97 -2.19
CA ALA A 237 12.19 14.06 -1.05
C ALA A 237 10.78 13.64 -0.58
N PRO A 238 10.50 12.33 -0.44
CA PRO A 238 9.21 11.82 0.03
C PRO A 238 8.73 12.46 1.34
N ALA A 239 9.66 12.69 2.27
CA ALA A 239 9.39 13.33 3.56
C ALA A 239 8.88 14.76 3.40
N SER A 240 9.39 15.52 2.42
CA SER A 240 8.91 16.88 2.15
C SER A 240 7.47 16.88 1.60
N VAL A 241 7.15 15.93 0.72
CA VAL A 241 5.77 15.78 0.20
C VAL A 241 4.82 15.38 1.32
N ALA A 242 5.25 14.47 2.20
CA ALA A 242 4.46 14.04 3.36
C ALA A 242 4.26 15.15 4.40
N PHE A 243 5.22 16.07 4.55
CA PHE A 243 5.11 17.22 5.45
C PHE A 243 4.15 18.30 4.93
N GLU A 244 4.04 18.45 3.61
CA GLU A 244 3.14 19.42 2.98
C GLU A 244 1.67 18.96 2.96
N GLY A 245 1.42 17.66 3.07
CA GLY A 245 0.07 17.06 3.12
C GLY A 245 -0.50 16.98 4.52
#